data_AF-A0A7M2QP83-F1
#
_entry.id   AF-A0A7M2QP83-F1
#
_cell.length_a   1.000
_cell.length_b   1.000
_cell.length_c   1.000
_cell.angle_alpha   90.00
_cell.angle_beta   90.00
_cell.angle_gamma   90.00
#
_symmetry.space_group_name_H-M   'P 1'
#
loop_
_entity.id
_entity.type
_entity.pdbx_description
1 polymer ?
#
loop_
_entity_poly.entity_id
_entity_poly.type
_entity_poly.pdbx_seq_one_letter_code
_entity_poly.pdbx_strand_id
1 'polypeptide(L)'
;MSNQTPTKASVQAEFEALVENDSFWSRFVGSQFVSMLALFITQIIYRCYQYADAALAEGFISTATRRSSILAAAETNGYVGSKPSPSTGPVEITASSPDAPGSIPQYTTFISDDQYPYMTMSECKFTEDGKATVEVAQLEIQEVTYTVTAAKPFLEVVISKELTAVCHKMEVFVKIDGTNTLWQPSTMFRLANNNSEIYVEFYKPSEQLGVRFGDGQIGKIPPEGSTITLRIWCTNGDITLVAGQTLTPVDDAAELANYISVKTMAPITNGTDAETTEITRNRAQYYLAYDNQVVWGGDYTYFLIRNIPGMTWVTAWGEREQEKLDGALNVKNINNIFISGWHPQKTQEELEAMVMDAFSTVPNKLNKVFTYTPVNPLPFRVELTGVISPSLTTATVLSELRAALEERFGRDSTSFDPRSVGEYILIKKKDLWAYIESLGYFHDFSLEFADWHESNGLFDFVYLDVENSIFDIDYEGADA
;
A
#
# COMPACT_ATOMS: atom_id res chain seq x y z
N MET A 1 -28.99 6.15 33.97
CA MET A 1 -29.75 6.47 32.74
C MET A 1 -29.95 5.16 32.01
N SER A 2 -31.19 4.84 31.64
CA SER A 2 -31.52 3.64 30.86
C SER A 2 -30.65 3.57 29.60
N ASN A 3 -30.03 2.42 29.33
CA ASN A 3 -29.20 2.15 28.14
C ASN A 3 -30.02 2.04 26.83
N GLN A 4 -31.19 2.68 26.75
CA GLN A 4 -32.03 2.69 25.56
C GLN A 4 -32.20 4.11 25.04
N THR A 5 -31.97 4.28 23.74
CA THR A 5 -32.24 5.52 23.02
C THR A 5 -33.65 6.01 23.36
N PRO A 6 -33.81 7.23 23.92
CA PRO A 6 -35.11 7.75 24.33
C PRO A 6 -36.04 7.81 23.13
N THR A 7 -37.25 7.27 23.28
CA THR A 7 -38.29 7.34 22.26
C THR A 7 -39.11 8.62 22.46
N LYS A 8 -39.80 9.08 21.42
CA LYS A 8 -40.73 10.22 21.55
C LYS A 8 -41.75 10.00 22.67
N ALA A 9 -42.27 8.78 22.80
CA ALA A 9 -43.23 8.41 23.84
C ALA A 9 -42.62 8.44 25.25
N SER A 10 -41.37 7.98 25.41
CA SER A 10 -40.71 8.02 26.73
C SER A 10 -40.42 9.45 27.19
N VAL A 11 -39.99 10.33 26.27
CA VAL A 11 -39.76 11.76 26.57
C VAL A 11 -41.06 12.46 26.92
N GLN A 12 -42.17 12.13 26.24
CA GLN A 12 -43.48 12.67 26.58
C GLN A 12 -43.93 12.22 27.97
N ALA A 13 -43.83 10.92 28.26
CA ALA A 13 -44.21 10.38 29.56
C ALA A 13 -43.38 10.97 30.72
N GLU A 14 -42.08 11.17 30.51
CA GLU A 14 -41.21 11.81 31.51
C GLU A 14 -41.58 13.29 31.73
N PHE A 15 -41.88 14.02 30.65
CA PHE A 15 -42.33 15.41 30.77
C PHE A 15 -43.70 15.52 31.46
N GLU A 16 -44.65 14.64 31.12
CA GLU A 16 -45.96 14.59 31.77
C GLU A 16 -45.83 14.26 33.26
N ALA A 17 -44.94 13.33 33.64
CA ALA A 17 -44.64 13.04 35.04
C ALA A 17 -44.02 14.25 35.77
N LEU A 18 -43.19 15.06 35.12
CA LEU A 18 -42.67 16.31 35.70
C LEU A 18 -43.77 17.35 35.90
N VAL A 19 -44.70 17.46 34.95
CA VAL A 19 -45.87 18.35 35.02
C VAL A 19 -46.83 17.94 36.15
N GLU A 20 -47.04 16.64 36.33
CA GLU A 20 -47.88 16.08 37.40
C GLU A 20 -47.29 16.34 38.80
N ASN A 21 -45.96 16.32 38.92
CA ASN A 21 -45.27 16.58 40.18
C ASN A 21 -45.15 18.08 40.52
N ASP A 22 -45.49 18.98 39.59
CA ASP A 22 -45.37 20.42 39.81
C ASP A 22 -46.60 21.01 40.54
N SER A 23 -46.32 21.84 41.55
CA SER A 23 -47.36 22.47 42.39
C SER A 23 -48.29 23.42 41.63
N PHE A 24 -47.84 24.01 40.52
CA PHE A 24 -48.62 24.91 39.70
C PHE A 24 -49.28 24.17 38.54
N TRP A 25 -48.52 23.36 37.80
CA TRP A 25 -48.96 22.79 36.53
C TRP A 25 -49.85 21.54 36.66
N SER A 26 -49.77 20.80 37.76
CA SER A 26 -50.60 19.61 38.04
C SER A 26 -52.11 19.87 37.89
N ARG A 27 -52.58 21.10 38.18
CA ARG A 27 -54.00 21.48 38.06
C ARG A 27 -54.53 21.50 36.62
N PHE A 28 -53.64 21.50 35.63
CA PHE A 28 -53.98 21.59 34.21
C PHE A 28 -53.73 20.28 33.45
N VAL A 29 -53.30 19.22 34.14
CA VAL A 29 -53.12 17.89 33.57
C VAL A 29 -54.44 17.38 32.98
N GLY A 30 -54.41 16.88 31.74
CA GLY A 30 -55.61 16.48 30.98
C GLY A 30 -56.27 17.59 30.15
N SER A 31 -55.80 18.84 30.25
CA SER A 31 -56.23 19.93 29.35
C SER A 31 -55.59 19.80 27.96
N GLN A 32 -56.35 20.10 26.90
CA GLN A 32 -55.83 20.14 25.52
C GLN A 32 -54.61 21.07 25.38
N PHE A 33 -54.58 22.17 26.15
CA PHE A 33 -53.45 23.10 26.15
C PHE A 33 -52.17 22.44 26.67
N VAL A 34 -52.25 21.73 27.79
CA VAL A 34 -51.08 21.05 28.38
C VAL A 34 -50.65 19.88 27.50
N SER A 35 -51.59 19.15 26.90
CA SER A 35 -51.26 18.09 25.93
C SER A 35 -50.53 18.62 24.69
N MET A 36 -50.95 19.77 24.13
CA MET A 36 -50.24 20.40 23.01
C MET A 36 -48.86 20.95 23.42
N LEU A 37 -48.77 21.55 24.61
CA LEU A 37 -47.50 22.04 25.16
C LEU A 37 -46.50 20.89 25.40
N ALA A 38 -46.97 19.79 26.01
CA ALA A 38 -46.19 18.58 26.21
C ALA A 38 -45.70 18.04 24.87
N LEU A 39 -46.58 17.89 23.87
CA LEU A 39 -46.18 17.45 22.53
C LEU A 39 -45.12 18.35 21.90
N PHE A 40 -45.29 19.68 22.00
CA PHE A 40 -44.32 20.65 21.46
C PHE A 40 -42.95 20.54 22.14
N ILE A 41 -42.92 20.50 23.48
CA ILE A 41 -41.68 20.36 24.25
C ILE A 41 -41.02 19.01 23.97
N THR A 42 -41.79 17.92 23.92
CA THR A 42 -41.29 16.61 23.51
C THR A 42 -40.67 16.65 22.12
N GLN A 43 -41.28 17.35 21.14
CA GLN A 43 -40.66 17.50 19.81
C GLN A 43 -39.33 18.24 19.86
N ILE A 44 -39.23 19.32 20.65
CA ILE A 44 -37.98 20.07 20.81
C ILE A 44 -36.92 19.18 21.46
N ILE A 45 -37.21 18.56 22.60
CA ILE A 45 -36.25 17.73 23.34
C ILE A 45 -35.81 16.55 22.50
N TYR A 46 -36.75 15.85 21.86
CA TYR A 46 -36.42 14.70 21.02
C TYR A 46 -35.54 15.11 19.83
N ARG A 47 -35.83 16.24 19.19
CA ARG A 47 -34.99 16.78 18.13
C ARG A 47 -33.60 17.14 18.67
N CYS A 48 -33.50 17.87 19.78
CA CYS A 48 -32.22 18.20 20.41
C CYS A 48 -31.40 16.96 20.74
N TYR A 49 -32.03 15.92 21.29
CA TYR A 49 -31.39 14.65 21.59
C TYR A 49 -30.84 13.99 20.32
N GLN A 50 -31.65 13.87 19.26
CA GLN A 50 -31.21 13.28 17.99
C GLN A 50 -30.02 14.04 17.38
N TYR A 51 -30.05 15.37 17.40
CA TYR A 51 -28.93 16.19 16.90
C TYR A 51 -27.68 16.06 17.77
N ALA A 52 -27.84 16.00 19.10
CA ALA A 52 -26.72 15.83 20.02
C ALA A 52 -26.08 14.44 19.86
N ASP A 53 -26.89 13.39 19.80
CA ASP A 53 -26.45 12.00 19.61
C ASP A 53 -25.74 11.83 18.27
N ALA A 54 -26.33 12.36 17.18
CA ALA A 54 -25.68 12.36 15.87
C ALA A 54 -24.37 13.17 15.88
N ALA A 55 -24.32 14.33 16.54
CA ALA A 55 -23.09 15.12 16.64
C ALA A 55 -22.00 14.41 17.44
N LEU A 56 -22.36 13.71 18.53
CA LEU A 56 -21.43 12.92 19.33
C LEU A 56 -20.91 11.70 18.54
N ALA A 57 -21.79 11.02 17.81
CA ALA A 57 -21.40 9.91 16.94
C ALA A 57 -20.45 10.36 15.83
N GLU A 58 -20.65 11.54 15.25
CA GLU A 58 -19.76 12.10 14.23
C GLU A 58 -18.44 12.67 14.80
N GLY A 59 -18.34 12.84 16.12
CA GLY A 59 -17.14 13.38 16.78
C GLY A 59 -15.95 12.43 16.85
N PHE A 60 -16.19 11.12 16.78
CA PHE A 60 -15.12 10.11 16.79
C PHE A 60 -15.07 9.38 15.45
N ILE A 61 -13.87 9.21 14.90
CA ILE A 61 -13.67 8.55 13.60
C ILE A 61 -14.25 7.12 13.56
N SER A 62 -14.25 6.41 14.69
CA SER A 62 -14.78 5.04 14.79
C SER A 62 -16.30 4.96 14.73
N THR A 63 -17.01 5.99 15.18
CA THR A 63 -18.48 6.05 15.19
C THR A 63 -19.05 6.93 14.07
N ALA A 64 -18.21 7.73 13.40
CA ALA A 64 -18.62 8.63 12.34
C ALA A 64 -19.15 7.87 11.13
N THR A 65 -20.34 8.27 10.68
CA THR A 65 -21.02 7.69 9.53
C THR A 65 -20.86 8.54 8.27
N ARG A 66 -20.71 9.86 8.42
CA ARG A 66 -20.54 10.77 7.26
C ARG A 66 -19.11 10.75 6.76
N ARG A 67 -18.95 10.62 5.44
CA ARG A 67 -17.64 10.71 4.77
C ARG A 67 -16.91 12.00 5.12
N SER A 68 -17.60 13.14 5.17
CA SER A 68 -17.03 14.43 5.56
C SER A 68 -16.38 14.43 6.94
N SER A 69 -16.99 13.77 7.92
CA SER A 69 -16.46 13.68 9.29
C SER A 69 -15.28 12.72 9.37
N ILE A 70 -15.34 11.62 8.62
CA ILE A 70 -14.22 10.67 8.50
C ILE A 70 -13.02 11.36 7.85
N LEU A 71 -13.22 12.14 6.80
CA LEU A 71 -12.16 12.92 6.15
C LEU A 71 -11.61 14.03 7.06
N ALA A 72 -12.46 14.69 7.86
CA ALA A 72 -12.00 15.67 8.85
C ALA A 72 -11.08 15.01 9.91
N ALA A 73 -11.43 13.81 10.37
CA ALA A 73 -10.60 13.06 11.29
C ALA A 73 -9.32 12.52 10.61
N ALA A 74 -9.41 12.09 9.35
CA ALA A 74 -8.25 11.69 8.56
C ALA A 74 -7.27 12.86 8.37
N GLU A 75 -7.78 14.07 8.10
CA GLU A 75 -6.98 15.31 8.04
C GLU A 75 -6.25 15.57 9.36
N THR A 76 -6.94 15.41 10.49
CA THR A 76 -6.35 15.58 11.83
C THR A 76 -5.20 14.60 12.05
N ASN A 77 -5.33 13.37 11.54
CA ASN A 77 -4.28 12.35 11.59
C ASN A 77 -3.23 12.50 10.47
N GLY A 78 -3.38 13.49 9.57
CA GLY A 78 -2.52 13.67 8.40
C GLY A 78 -2.57 12.54 7.38
N TYR A 79 -3.67 11.76 7.37
CA TYR A 79 -3.84 10.62 6.48
C TYR A 79 -4.52 11.02 5.18
N VAL A 80 -3.87 10.69 4.07
CA VAL A 80 -4.45 10.71 2.72
C VAL A 80 -4.52 9.27 2.24
N GLY A 81 -5.74 8.78 1.98
CA GLY A 81 -5.99 7.44 1.44
C GLY A 81 -5.30 7.19 0.09
N SER A 82 -5.08 5.92 -0.23
CA SER A 82 -4.53 5.50 -1.52
C SER A 82 -5.34 6.06 -2.69
N LYS A 83 -4.61 6.70 -3.59
CA LYS A 83 -5.10 7.28 -4.84
C LYS A 83 -5.30 6.17 -5.88
N PRO A 84 -6.19 6.36 -6.86
CA PRO A 84 -6.35 5.40 -7.94
C PRO A 84 -5.04 5.23 -8.72
N SER A 85 -4.73 4.02 -9.18
CA SER A 85 -3.57 3.74 -10.04
C SER A 85 -4.03 3.50 -11.48
N PRO A 86 -3.24 3.94 -12.48
CA PRO A 86 -3.61 3.78 -13.88
C PRO A 86 -3.42 2.35 -14.37
N SER A 87 -4.29 1.91 -15.27
CA SER A 87 -4.03 0.71 -16.07
C SER A 87 -2.90 0.95 -17.06
N THR A 88 -1.99 -0.02 -17.21
CA THR A 88 -0.82 0.05 -18.08
C THR A 88 -0.73 -1.14 -19.02
N GLY A 89 -0.13 -0.94 -20.18
CA GLY A 89 0.21 -2.05 -21.07
C GLY A 89 0.91 -1.64 -22.36
N PRO A 90 1.45 -2.62 -23.10
CA PRO A 90 2.22 -2.38 -24.31
C PRO A 90 1.33 -2.11 -25.53
N VAL A 91 1.73 -1.12 -26.31
CA VAL A 91 1.10 -0.70 -27.56
C VAL A 91 2.14 -0.71 -28.67
N GLU A 92 1.74 -1.18 -29.85
CA GLU A 92 2.52 -1.09 -31.08
C GLU A 92 2.06 0.13 -31.89
N ILE A 93 3.01 1.00 -32.22
CA ILE A 93 2.84 2.14 -33.11
C ILE A 93 3.51 1.81 -34.44
N THR A 94 2.75 1.90 -35.52
CA THR A 94 3.24 1.65 -36.88
C THR A 94 3.18 2.94 -37.70
N ALA A 95 4.30 3.36 -38.26
CA ALA A 95 4.35 4.45 -39.23
C ALA A 95 3.63 4.02 -40.52
N SER A 96 2.59 4.76 -40.89
CA SER A 96 1.76 4.51 -42.08
C SER A 96 2.19 5.37 -43.28
N SER A 97 3.06 6.36 -43.07
CA SER A 97 3.56 7.28 -44.10
C SER A 97 5.08 7.47 -43.98
N PRO A 98 5.81 7.67 -45.10
CA PRO A 98 7.23 8.05 -45.10
C PRO A 98 7.51 9.38 -44.38
N ASP A 99 6.50 10.24 -44.25
CA ASP A 99 6.59 11.55 -43.58
C ASP A 99 6.35 11.46 -42.05
N ALA A 100 6.19 10.25 -41.50
CA ALA A 100 6.02 10.06 -40.06
C ALA A 100 7.28 10.54 -39.29
N PRO A 101 7.11 11.17 -38.11
CA PRO A 101 8.25 11.61 -37.31
C PRO A 101 9.09 10.42 -36.85
N GLY A 102 10.42 10.58 -36.80
CA GLY A 102 11.35 9.51 -36.43
C GLY A 102 11.25 9.04 -34.97
N SER A 103 10.65 9.83 -34.08
CA SER A 103 10.28 9.41 -32.73
C SER A 103 9.00 10.10 -32.26
N ILE A 104 8.31 9.45 -31.33
CA ILE A 104 7.16 9.99 -30.61
C ILE A 104 7.60 10.35 -29.20
N PRO A 105 7.41 11.61 -28.76
CA PRO A 105 7.77 12.04 -27.43
C PRO A 105 7.07 11.24 -26.32
N GLN A 106 7.70 11.23 -25.15
CA GLN A 106 7.02 10.84 -23.91
C GLN A 106 5.83 11.79 -23.66
N TYR A 107 4.78 11.29 -23.03
CA TYR A 107 3.55 12.02 -22.73
C TYR A 107 2.68 12.40 -23.93
N THR A 108 2.83 11.68 -25.04
CA THR A 108 1.92 11.80 -26.19
C THR A 108 0.56 11.19 -25.84
N THR A 109 -0.53 11.93 -26.06
CA THR A 109 -1.89 11.51 -25.71
C THR A 109 -2.59 10.78 -26.86
N PHE A 110 -3.30 9.71 -26.51
CA PHE A 110 -4.18 8.95 -27.37
C PHE A 110 -5.54 8.76 -26.71
N ILE A 111 -6.57 8.53 -27.50
CA ILE A 111 -7.91 8.21 -27.01
C ILE A 111 -8.32 6.83 -27.52
N SER A 112 -8.95 6.02 -26.66
CA SER A 112 -9.60 4.78 -27.07
C SER A 112 -10.97 5.02 -27.71
N ASP A 113 -11.53 3.99 -28.33
CA ASP A 113 -12.90 4.02 -28.86
C ASP A 113 -13.94 4.34 -27.76
N ASP A 114 -13.67 3.92 -26.52
CA ASP A 114 -14.48 4.20 -25.32
C ASP A 114 -14.23 5.60 -24.72
N GLN A 115 -13.47 6.45 -25.43
CA GLN A 115 -13.15 7.83 -25.04
C GLN A 115 -12.28 8.01 -23.79
N TYR A 116 -11.51 6.99 -23.41
CA TYR A 116 -10.54 7.11 -22.32
C TYR A 116 -9.18 7.60 -22.83
N PRO A 117 -8.56 8.59 -22.16
CA PRO A 117 -7.23 9.07 -22.52
C PRO A 117 -6.15 8.09 -22.04
N TYR A 118 -5.19 7.85 -22.91
CA TYR A 118 -3.98 7.07 -22.70
C TYR A 118 -2.76 7.91 -23.07
N MET A 119 -1.64 7.68 -22.41
CA MET A 119 -0.44 8.48 -22.59
C MET A 119 0.82 7.62 -22.65
N THR A 120 1.76 7.97 -23.52
CA THR A 120 3.07 7.27 -23.60
C THR A 120 3.92 7.52 -22.36
N MET A 121 4.45 6.44 -21.78
CA MET A 121 5.29 6.54 -20.58
C MET A 121 6.78 6.70 -20.89
N SER A 122 7.20 6.51 -22.14
CA SER A 122 8.57 6.71 -22.60
C SER A 122 8.62 7.26 -24.03
N GLU A 123 9.77 7.80 -24.43
CA GLU A 123 10.03 8.16 -25.83
C GLU A 123 10.03 6.90 -26.69
N CYS A 124 9.25 6.92 -27.77
CA CYS A 124 9.11 5.79 -28.68
C CYS A 124 9.89 6.07 -29.96
N LYS A 125 10.92 5.27 -30.26
CA LYS A 125 11.72 5.38 -31.48
C LYS A 125 11.34 4.29 -32.46
N PHE A 126 11.09 4.66 -33.71
CA PHE A 126 10.76 3.69 -34.75
C PHE A 126 11.99 2.84 -35.12
N THR A 127 11.77 1.54 -35.28
CA THR A 127 12.77 0.62 -35.86
C THR A 127 12.86 0.81 -37.38
N GLU A 128 13.85 0.20 -38.03
CA GLU A 128 14.01 0.23 -39.49
C GLU A 128 12.76 -0.29 -40.24
N ASP A 129 11.94 -1.12 -39.58
CA ASP A 129 10.67 -1.65 -40.10
C ASP A 129 9.48 -0.68 -39.93
N GLY A 130 9.70 0.53 -39.40
CA GLY A 130 8.65 1.53 -39.16
C GLY A 130 7.70 1.17 -38.02
N LYS A 131 8.08 0.25 -37.13
CA LYS A 131 7.31 -0.16 -35.96
C LYS A 131 8.00 0.27 -34.67
N ALA A 132 7.22 0.53 -33.64
CA ALA A 132 7.73 0.90 -32.35
C ALA A 132 6.80 0.39 -31.25
N THR A 133 7.37 -0.19 -30.19
CA THR A 133 6.60 -0.68 -29.04
C THR A 133 6.84 0.24 -27.86
N VAL A 134 5.76 0.69 -27.22
CA VAL A 134 5.81 1.58 -26.05
C VAL A 134 4.77 1.16 -25.02
N GLU A 135 5.12 1.33 -23.75
CA GLU A 135 4.16 1.21 -22.65
C GLU A 135 3.30 2.47 -22.58
N VAL A 136 1.99 2.30 -22.57
CA VAL A 136 1.02 3.37 -22.34
C VAL A 136 0.34 3.17 -20.99
N ALA A 137 -0.06 4.28 -20.39
CA ALA A 137 -0.87 4.28 -19.17
C ALA A 137 -2.15 5.08 -19.40
N GLN A 138 -3.26 4.67 -18.78
CA GLN A 138 -4.52 5.42 -18.78
C GLN A 138 -4.37 6.65 -17.88
N LEU A 139 -3.89 7.74 -18.46
CA LEU A 139 -3.55 8.97 -17.76
C LEU A 139 -3.91 10.20 -18.60
N GLU A 140 -4.35 11.24 -17.90
CA GLU A 140 -4.54 12.58 -18.43
C GLU A 140 -3.86 13.58 -17.49
N ILE A 141 -3.23 14.63 -18.04
CA ILE A 141 -2.60 15.67 -17.23
C ILE A 141 -3.51 16.90 -17.23
N GLN A 142 -3.91 17.34 -16.04
CA GLN A 142 -4.65 18.59 -15.87
C GLN A 142 -3.88 19.55 -14.96
N GLU A 143 -3.83 20.82 -15.33
CA GLU A 143 -3.13 21.85 -14.56
C GLU A 143 -4.10 22.83 -13.92
N VAL A 144 -3.97 23.02 -12.60
CA VAL A 144 -4.73 24.02 -11.83
C VAL A 144 -3.76 25.08 -11.35
N THR A 145 -3.98 26.33 -11.77
CA THR A 145 -3.14 27.47 -11.37
C THR A 145 -3.79 28.29 -10.27
N TYR A 146 -2.98 28.73 -9.32
CA TYR A 146 -3.38 29.59 -8.22
C TYR A 146 -2.35 30.70 -8.02
N THR A 147 -2.79 31.95 -8.09
CA THR A 147 -1.92 33.11 -7.85
C THR A 147 -1.95 33.50 -6.38
N VAL A 148 -0.77 33.60 -5.77
CA VAL A 148 -0.63 33.97 -4.35
C VAL A 148 -0.84 35.48 -4.20
N THR A 149 -1.96 35.85 -3.58
CA THR A 149 -2.34 37.24 -3.33
C THR A 149 -1.70 37.83 -2.08
N ALA A 150 -1.32 37.00 -1.12
CA ALA A 150 -0.60 37.40 0.08
C ALA A 150 0.21 36.22 0.62
N ALA A 151 1.42 36.47 1.10
CA ALA A 151 2.23 35.47 1.79
C ALA A 151 1.56 35.10 3.13
N LYS A 152 0.91 33.94 3.18
CA LYS A 152 0.16 33.47 4.34
C LYS A 152 0.80 32.20 4.91
N PRO A 153 1.06 32.13 6.23
CA PRO A 153 1.43 30.88 6.89
C PRO A 153 0.36 29.81 6.66
N PHE A 154 0.80 28.57 6.37
CA PHE A 154 -0.12 27.46 6.05
C PHE A 154 -1.09 27.78 4.93
N LEU A 155 -0.59 28.39 3.84
CA LEU A 155 -1.39 28.57 2.64
C LEU A 155 -1.90 27.21 2.16
N GLU A 156 -3.18 27.14 1.81
CA GLU A 156 -3.85 25.95 1.32
C GLU A 156 -4.37 26.19 -0.09
N VAL A 157 -4.11 25.26 -0.99
CA VAL A 157 -4.67 25.23 -2.34
C VAL A 157 -5.39 23.90 -2.51
N VAL A 158 -6.68 23.95 -2.85
CA VAL A 158 -7.53 22.77 -2.99
C VAL A 158 -7.95 22.59 -4.43
N ILE A 159 -8.11 21.34 -4.85
CA ILE A 159 -8.63 20.98 -6.17
C ILE A 159 -10.14 20.72 -6.10
N SER A 160 -10.81 20.63 -7.26
CA SER A 160 -12.23 20.32 -7.29
C SER A 160 -12.50 18.88 -6.81
N LYS A 161 -13.74 18.60 -6.41
CA LYS A 161 -14.17 17.24 -6.02
C LYS A 161 -13.99 16.23 -7.16
N GLU A 162 -14.29 16.67 -8.38
CA GLU A 162 -14.18 15.86 -9.60
C GLU A 162 -12.73 15.43 -9.83
N LEU A 163 -11.79 16.39 -9.75
CA LEU A 163 -10.36 16.09 -9.89
C LEU A 163 -9.81 15.25 -8.73
N THR A 164 -10.36 15.42 -7.53
CA THR A 164 -9.97 14.61 -6.37
C THR A 164 -10.27 13.12 -6.59
N ALA A 165 -11.40 12.79 -7.22
CA ALA A 165 -11.81 11.41 -7.45
C ALA A 165 -10.89 10.66 -8.42
N VAL A 166 -10.30 11.38 -9.39
CA VAL A 166 -9.45 10.81 -10.44
C VAL A 166 -7.96 11.05 -10.21
N CYS A 167 -7.55 11.76 -9.16
CA CYS A 167 -6.15 12.15 -8.94
C CYS A 167 -5.27 10.95 -8.54
N HIS A 168 -4.42 10.48 -9.45
CA HIS A 168 -3.37 9.50 -9.19
C HIS A 168 -2.15 10.11 -8.49
N LYS A 169 -1.63 11.22 -9.04
CA LYS A 169 -0.41 11.90 -8.57
C LYS A 169 -0.59 13.41 -8.69
N MET A 170 -0.02 14.15 -7.77
CA MET A 170 -0.02 15.61 -7.79
C MET A 170 1.41 16.12 -7.67
N GLU A 171 1.80 16.99 -8.60
CA GLU A 171 3.09 17.66 -8.62
C GLU A 171 2.87 19.16 -8.45
N VAL A 172 3.64 19.78 -7.57
CA VAL A 172 3.46 21.19 -7.21
C VAL A 172 4.63 22.00 -7.75
N PHE A 173 4.33 22.86 -8.71
CA PHE A 173 5.27 23.81 -9.26
C PHE A 173 4.99 25.20 -8.69
N VAL A 174 6.02 25.87 -8.17
CA VAL A 174 5.90 27.24 -7.69
C VAL A 174 6.79 28.12 -8.54
N LYS A 175 6.16 29.08 -9.23
CA LYS A 175 6.85 30.07 -10.05
C LYS A 175 7.13 31.33 -9.24
N ILE A 176 8.41 31.60 -8.98
CA ILE A 176 8.90 32.80 -8.29
C ILE A 176 9.80 33.57 -9.26
N ASP A 177 9.47 34.84 -9.52
CA ASP A 177 10.25 35.73 -10.39
C ASP A 177 10.64 35.13 -11.76
N GLY A 178 9.72 34.35 -12.34
CA GLY A 178 9.92 33.70 -13.65
C GLY A 178 10.56 32.31 -13.58
N THR A 179 11.13 31.91 -12.44
CA THR A 179 11.73 30.58 -12.25
C THR A 179 10.68 29.62 -11.69
N ASN A 180 10.48 28.49 -12.36
CA ASN A 180 9.55 27.46 -11.91
C ASN A 180 10.31 26.37 -11.13
N THR A 181 10.02 26.20 -9.84
CA THR A 181 10.64 25.15 -9.02
C THR A 181 9.64 24.08 -8.63
N LEU A 182 10.05 22.80 -8.72
CA LEU A 182 9.25 21.66 -8.28
C LEU A 182 9.44 21.47 -6.78
N TRP A 183 8.37 21.64 -6.02
CA TRP A 183 8.38 21.41 -4.58
C TRP A 183 8.14 19.93 -4.31
N GLN A 184 8.66 19.42 -3.18
CA GLN A 184 8.59 18.00 -2.84
C GLN A 184 7.48 17.71 -1.82
N PRO A 185 6.75 16.60 -1.94
CA PRO A 185 5.81 16.18 -0.92
C PRO A 185 6.56 15.80 0.37
N SER A 186 5.99 16.16 1.52
CA SER A 186 6.48 15.80 2.85
C SER A 186 5.32 15.32 3.72
N THR A 187 5.58 14.39 4.62
CA THR A 187 4.61 13.97 5.63
C THR A 187 4.70 14.91 6.83
N MET A 188 3.62 15.66 7.09
CA MET A 188 3.49 16.57 8.24
C MET A 188 4.65 17.58 8.41
N PHE A 189 5.28 18.01 7.31
CA PHE A 189 6.47 18.89 7.34
C PHE A 189 7.63 18.35 8.21
N ARG A 190 7.75 17.03 8.34
CA ARG A 190 8.83 16.42 9.13
C ARG A 190 10.20 16.81 8.57
N LEU A 191 11.11 17.17 9.48
CA LEU A 191 12.49 17.60 9.17
C LEU A 191 12.60 18.79 8.21
N ALA A 192 11.54 19.58 8.11
CA ALA A 192 11.52 20.81 7.33
C ALA A 192 12.17 21.96 8.08
N ASN A 193 12.79 22.87 7.33
CA ASN A 193 13.21 24.17 7.82
C ASN A 193 12.60 25.29 6.95
N ASN A 194 12.93 26.53 7.29
CA ASN A 194 12.42 27.72 6.62
C ASN A 194 12.74 27.82 5.12
N ASN A 195 13.76 27.10 4.64
CA ASN A 195 14.18 27.08 3.24
C ASN A 195 13.67 25.84 2.48
N SER A 196 13.04 24.89 3.16
CA SER A 196 12.56 23.65 2.55
C SER A 196 11.38 23.93 1.60
N GLU A 197 11.57 23.62 0.31
CA GLU A 197 10.56 23.72 -0.74
C GLU A 197 9.66 22.48 -0.75
N ILE A 198 8.77 22.40 0.24
CA ILE A 198 7.94 21.23 0.49
C ILE A 198 6.46 21.59 0.67
N TYR A 199 5.60 20.60 0.45
CA TYR A 199 4.16 20.69 0.70
C TYR A 199 3.64 19.41 1.37
N VAL A 200 2.50 19.53 2.05
CA VAL A 200 1.77 18.39 2.64
C VAL A 200 0.43 18.26 1.94
N GLU A 201 0.09 17.05 1.53
CA GLU A 201 -1.24 16.76 1.00
C GLU A 201 -2.23 16.53 2.13
N PHE A 202 -3.47 16.97 1.95
CA PHE A 202 -4.53 16.79 2.95
C PHE A 202 -5.91 16.73 2.30
N TYR A 203 -6.85 16.06 2.95
CA TYR A 203 -8.27 16.11 2.59
C TYR A 203 -8.99 17.18 3.38
N LYS A 204 -9.92 17.88 2.74
CA LYS A 204 -10.93 18.69 3.43
C LYS A 204 -12.19 17.87 3.74
N PRO A 205 -12.96 18.26 4.77
CA PRO A 205 -14.29 17.70 5.01
C PRO A 205 -15.25 17.88 3.81
N SER A 206 -14.94 18.83 2.93
CA SER A 206 -15.63 19.04 1.66
C SER A 206 -15.24 18.03 0.58
N GLU A 207 -14.55 16.92 0.89
CA GLU A 207 -14.14 15.87 -0.06
C GLU A 207 -13.19 16.36 -1.16
N GLN A 208 -12.42 17.40 -0.86
CA GLN A 208 -11.43 17.96 -1.76
C GLN A 208 -10.04 17.59 -1.27
N LEU A 209 -9.19 17.11 -2.16
CA LEU A 209 -7.76 17.03 -1.93
C LEU A 209 -7.16 18.44 -2.04
N GLY A 210 -6.12 18.70 -1.26
CA GLY A 210 -5.38 19.94 -1.34
C GLY A 210 -3.94 19.77 -0.91
N VAL A 211 -3.17 20.84 -1.15
CA VAL A 211 -1.81 20.99 -0.68
C VAL A 211 -1.73 22.14 0.32
N ARG A 212 -1.00 21.91 1.40
CA ARG A 212 -0.68 22.90 2.42
C ARG A 212 0.80 23.19 2.36
N PHE A 213 1.15 24.47 2.45
CA PHE A 213 2.53 24.96 2.49
C PHE A 213 2.97 25.27 3.93
N GLY A 214 4.26 25.50 4.14
CA GLY A 214 4.80 25.81 5.46
C GLY A 214 4.42 27.19 5.99
N ASP A 215 4.94 27.50 7.17
CA ASP A 215 4.73 28.77 7.89
C ASP A 215 5.99 29.66 7.94
N GLY A 216 7.05 29.26 7.23
CA GLY A 216 8.34 29.96 7.24
C GLY A 216 9.28 29.49 8.35
N GLN A 217 8.86 28.53 9.19
CA GLN A 217 9.74 27.79 10.12
C GLN A 217 9.82 26.32 9.73
N ILE A 218 8.68 25.67 9.53
CA ILE A 218 8.56 24.25 9.16
C ILE A 218 8.21 24.08 7.67
N GLY A 219 8.91 24.82 6.82
CA GLY A 219 8.70 24.85 5.37
C GLY A 219 8.56 26.28 4.84
N LYS A 220 8.94 26.47 3.58
CA LYS A 220 8.94 27.77 2.92
C LYS A 220 7.51 28.25 2.63
N ILE A 221 7.24 29.53 2.87
CA ILE A 221 5.98 30.17 2.45
C ILE A 221 6.14 30.62 0.98
N PRO A 222 5.20 30.28 0.09
CA PRO A 222 5.16 30.87 -1.25
C PRO A 222 5.05 32.41 -1.17
N PRO A 223 5.96 33.17 -1.80
CA PRO A 223 5.94 34.62 -1.72
C PRO A 223 4.74 35.21 -2.44
N GLU A 224 4.34 36.43 -2.06
CA GLU A 224 3.31 37.18 -2.76
C GLU A 224 3.68 37.39 -4.24
N GLY A 225 2.69 37.25 -5.13
CA GLY A 225 2.90 37.34 -6.58
C GLY A 225 3.42 36.05 -7.23
N SER A 226 3.77 35.03 -6.45
CA SER A 226 4.10 33.71 -7.01
C SER A 226 2.87 33.03 -7.60
N THR A 227 3.09 32.19 -8.62
CA THR A 227 2.04 31.35 -9.21
C THR A 227 2.31 29.90 -8.86
N ILE A 228 1.35 29.26 -8.21
CA ILE A 228 1.37 27.84 -7.86
C ILE A 228 0.61 27.10 -8.97
N THR A 229 1.28 26.17 -9.64
CA THR A 229 0.68 25.28 -10.64
C THR A 229 0.66 23.87 -10.06
N LEU A 230 -0.54 23.35 -9.83
CA LEU A 230 -0.75 21.96 -9.47
C LEU A 230 -0.92 21.16 -10.77
N ARG A 231 0.06 20.32 -11.09
CA ARG A 231 -0.05 19.35 -12.18
C ARG A 231 -0.61 18.05 -11.61
N ILE A 232 -1.82 17.73 -12.04
CA ILE A 232 -2.59 16.61 -11.53
C ILE A 232 -2.59 15.54 -12.62
N TRP A 233 -2.11 14.37 -12.26
CA TRP A 233 -2.17 13.18 -13.09
C TRP A 233 -3.48 12.47 -12.77
N CYS A 234 -4.40 12.50 -13.72
CA CYS A 234 -5.75 11.96 -13.59
C CYS A 234 -5.82 10.56 -14.22
N THR A 235 -6.52 9.64 -13.55
CA THR A 235 -6.83 8.29 -14.03
C THR A 235 -8.23 7.90 -13.57
N ASN A 236 -8.86 7.02 -14.34
CA ASN A 236 -10.18 6.47 -14.07
C ASN A 236 -10.12 5.14 -13.32
N GLY A 237 -8.93 4.68 -12.90
CA GLY A 237 -8.77 3.49 -12.07
C GLY A 237 -8.76 2.19 -12.87
N ASP A 238 -9.53 1.20 -12.41
CA ASP A 238 -9.56 -0.15 -13.00
C ASP A 238 -10.35 -0.19 -14.33
N ILE A 239 -9.69 0.24 -15.40
CA ILE A 239 -10.19 0.11 -16.78
C ILE A 239 -9.42 -0.98 -17.50
N THR A 240 -10.17 -1.87 -18.17
CA THR A 240 -9.59 -2.88 -19.06
C THR A 240 -9.79 -2.47 -20.51
N LEU A 241 -8.70 -2.32 -21.26
CA LEU A 241 -8.72 -2.21 -22.72
C LEU A 241 -8.30 -3.54 -23.33
N VAL A 242 -9.12 -4.12 -24.21
CA VAL A 242 -8.81 -5.42 -24.83
C VAL A 242 -7.72 -5.30 -25.89
N ALA A 243 -6.95 -6.38 -26.10
CA ALA A 243 -5.90 -6.42 -27.10
C ALA A 243 -6.46 -6.22 -28.54
N GLY A 244 -5.64 -5.65 -29.42
CA GLY A 244 -6.00 -5.34 -30.80
C GLY A 244 -6.89 -4.10 -31.02
N GLN A 245 -7.25 -3.34 -29.98
CA GLN A 245 -7.98 -2.08 -30.14
C GLN A 245 -7.08 -0.97 -30.67
N THR A 246 -7.68 -0.04 -31.41
CA THR A 246 -6.99 1.10 -32.01
C THR A 246 -7.04 2.27 -31.04
N LEU A 247 -5.93 2.98 -30.90
CA LEU A 247 -5.84 4.22 -30.16
C LEU A 247 -5.64 5.37 -31.15
N THR A 248 -6.35 6.48 -30.96
CA THR A 248 -6.27 7.62 -31.87
C THR A 248 -5.49 8.76 -31.21
N PRO A 249 -4.44 9.32 -31.84
CA PRO A 249 -3.75 10.50 -31.32
C PRO A 249 -4.68 11.70 -31.17
N VAL A 250 -4.59 12.43 -30.06
CA VAL A 250 -5.44 13.59 -29.75
C VAL A 250 -4.61 14.81 -29.31
N ASP A 251 -5.29 15.95 -29.14
CA ASP A 251 -4.69 17.22 -28.69
C ASP A 251 -3.49 17.65 -29.55
N ASP A 252 -2.36 17.95 -28.92
CA ASP A 252 -1.11 18.36 -29.58
C ASP A 252 -0.55 17.28 -30.52
N ALA A 253 -0.99 16.03 -30.34
CA ALA A 253 -0.59 14.88 -31.15
C ALA A 253 -1.60 14.54 -32.26
N ALA A 254 -2.71 15.29 -32.41
CA ALA A 254 -3.77 14.97 -33.35
C ALA A 254 -3.29 14.87 -34.81
N GLU A 255 -2.27 15.66 -35.21
CA GLU A 255 -1.69 15.58 -36.56
C GLU A 255 -1.05 14.22 -36.85
N LEU A 256 -0.56 13.50 -35.82
CA LEU A 256 0.03 12.18 -35.95
C LEU A 256 -0.97 11.14 -36.45
N ALA A 257 -2.27 11.34 -36.24
CA ALA A 257 -3.31 10.40 -36.69
C ALA A 257 -3.29 10.13 -38.21
N ASN A 258 -2.73 11.06 -39.01
CA ASN A 258 -2.58 10.88 -40.46
C ASN A 258 -1.34 10.06 -40.85
N TYR A 259 -0.38 9.89 -39.93
CA TYR A 259 0.94 9.33 -40.21
C TYR A 259 1.22 8.03 -39.44
N ILE A 260 0.52 7.76 -38.35
CA ILE A 260 0.74 6.58 -37.50
C ILE A 260 -0.56 5.81 -37.24
N SER A 261 -0.45 4.49 -37.09
CA SER A 261 -1.51 3.62 -36.60
C SER A 261 -1.07 3.02 -35.27
N VAL A 262 -1.90 3.15 -34.24
CA VAL A 262 -1.58 2.71 -32.88
C VAL A 262 -2.52 1.59 -32.48
N LYS A 263 -1.98 0.43 -32.06
CA LYS A 263 -2.76 -0.74 -31.63
C LYS A 263 -2.23 -1.37 -30.36
N THR A 264 -3.11 -1.76 -29.45
CA THR A 264 -2.74 -2.50 -28.24
C THR A 264 -2.22 -3.90 -28.59
N MET A 265 -1.06 -4.28 -28.05
CA MET A 265 -0.46 -5.61 -28.24
C MET A 265 -0.98 -6.63 -27.22
N ALA A 266 -1.13 -6.18 -25.98
CA ALA A 266 -1.69 -6.93 -24.86
C ALA A 266 -2.83 -6.11 -24.25
N PRO A 267 -3.73 -6.73 -23.46
CA PRO A 267 -4.75 -5.96 -22.76
C PRO A 267 -4.10 -4.96 -21.79
N ILE A 268 -4.61 -3.74 -21.75
CA ILE A 268 -4.19 -2.72 -20.79
C ILE A 268 -5.03 -2.92 -19.53
N THR A 269 -4.39 -3.30 -18.42
CA THR A 269 -5.02 -3.67 -17.15
C THR A 269 -4.17 -3.21 -15.96
N ASN A 270 -4.50 -3.65 -14.73
CA ASN A 270 -3.78 -3.34 -13.48
C ASN A 270 -4.01 -1.93 -12.92
N GLY A 271 -5.07 -1.26 -13.35
CA GLY A 271 -5.58 -0.09 -12.64
C GLY A 271 -6.19 -0.47 -11.30
N THR A 272 -6.23 0.49 -10.36
CA THR A 272 -6.92 0.31 -9.08
C THR A 272 -7.73 1.54 -8.76
N ASP A 273 -8.89 1.34 -8.12
CA ASP A 273 -9.76 2.43 -7.70
C ASP A 273 -9.25 3.10 -6.43
N ALA A 274 -9.74 4.32 -6.19
CA ALA A 274 -9.51 5.04 -4.94
C ALA A 274 -10.08 4.27 -3.73
N GLU A 275 -9.51 4.51 -2.55
CA GLU A 275 -10.03 3.88 -1.33
C GLU A 275 -11.50 4.20 -1.04
N THR A 276 -12.23 3.18 -0.58
CA THR A 276 -13.57 3.35 -0.06
C THR A 276 -13.56 4.08 1.29
N THR A 277 -14.67 4.74 1.62
CA THR A 277 -14.82 5.47 2.90
C THR A 277 -14.50 4.61 4.12
N GLU A 278 -14.90 3.34 4.10
CA GLU A 278 -14.69 2.40 5.20
C GLU A 278 -13.22 2.03 5.38
N ILE A 279 -12.51 1.78 4.27
CA ILE A 279 -11.06 1.53 4.29
C ILE A 279 -10.34 2.77 4.81
N THR A 280 -10.70 3.96 4.33
CA THR A 280 -10.12 5.22 4.80
C THR A 280 -10.37 5.41 6.30
N ARG A 281 -11.57 5.10 6.82
CA ARG A 281 -11.86 5.17 8.27
C ARG A 281 -10.91 4.28 9.06
N ASN A 282 -10.77 3.02 8.65
CA ASN A 282 -9.96 2.04 9.37
C ASN A 282 -8.47 2.39 9.28
N ARG A 283 -7.95 2.74 8.09
CA ARG A 283 -6.53 3.09 7.90
C ARG A 283 -6.16 4.40 8.61
N ALA A 284 -7.03 5.40 8.58
CA ALA A 284 -6.80 6.67 9.27
C ALA A 284 -6.61 6.51 10.79
N GLN A 285 -7.26 5.53 11.42
CA GLN A 285 -7.10 5.24 12.85
C GLN A 285 -5.69 4.76 13.22
N TYR A 286 -5.06 3.99 12.33
CA TYR A 286 -3.75 3.38 12.58
C TYR A 286 -2.59 4.12 11.93
N TYR A 287 -2.85 5.11 11.06
CA TYR A 287 -1.81 5.80 10.30
C TYR A 287 -0.70 6.40 11.17
N LEU A 288 -1.07 7.02 12.30
CA LEU A 288 -0.08 7.59 13.24
C LEU A 288 0.82 6.54 13.90
N ALA A 289 0.33 5.31 14.07
CA ALA A 289 1.12 4.22 14.64
C ALA A 289 2.11 3.63 13.62
N TYR A 290 1.81 3.75 12.32
CA TYR A 290 2.62 3.24 11.22
C TYR A 290 3.14 4.41 10.36
N ASP A 291 4.02 5.23 10.93
CA ASP A 291 4.55 6.44 10.28
C ASP A 291 5.77 6.19 9.36
N ASN A 292 5.93 4.93 8.92
CA ASN A 292 7.07 4.41 8.16
C ASN A 292 8.43 4.67 8.82
N GLN A 293 8.48 5.00 10.12
CA GLN A 293 9.72 4.92 10.88
C GLN A 293 9.96 3.49 11.32
N VAL A 294 11.15 3.00 11.01
CA VAL A 294 11.62 1.68 11.44
C VAL A 294 12.49 1.86 12.68
N VAL A 295 12.00 1.36 13.82
CA VAL A 295 12.71 1.47 15.10
C VAL A 295 13.02 0.09 15.66
N TRP A 296 12.05 -0.81 15.67
CA TRP A 296 12.18 -2.14 16.27
C TRP A 296 12.64 -3.18 15.25
N GLY A 297 13.26 -4.27 15.73
CA GLY A 297 13.78 -5.36 14.88
C GLY A 297 12.76 -5.88 13.86
N GLY A 298 11.53 -6.18 14.31
CA GLY A 298 10.44 -6.63 13.44
C GLY A 298 9.89 -5.55 12.50
N ASP A 299 10.06 -4.26 12.82
CA ASP A 299 9.62 -3.19 11.91
C ASP A 299 10.50 -3.15 10.66
N TYR A 300 11.81 -3.44 10.78
CA TYR A 300 12.71 -3.46 9.62
C TYR A 300 12.33 -4.57 8.64
N THR A 301 12.07 -5.77 9.14
CA THR A 301 11.68 -6.91 8.29
C THR A 301 10.30 -6.68 7.67
N TYR A 302 9.34 -6.18 8.45
CA TYR A 302 8.00 -5.81 7.95
C TYR A 302 8.05 -4.70 6.89
N PHE A 303 8.85 -3.65 7.12
CA PHE A 303 9.05 -2.56 6.17
C PHE A 303 9.66 -3.05 4.85
N LEU A 304 10.63 -3.96 4.92
CA LEU A 304 11.26 -4.54 3.73
C LEU A 304 10.29 -5.40 2.93
N ILE A 305 9.50 -6.27 3.57
CA ILE A 305 8.49 -7.10 2.87
C ILE A 305 7.43 -6.24 2.19
N ARG A 306 7.05 -5.12 2.82
CA ARG A 306 6.07 -4.19 2.25
C ARG A 306 6.59 -3.43 1.03
N ASN A 307 7.87 -3.04 1.04
CA ASN A 307 8.47 -2.27 -0.06
C ASN A 307 9.07 -3.16 -1.15
N ILE A 308 9.46 -4.39 -0.83
CA ILE A 308 10.03 -5.39 -1.72
C ILE A 308 9.14 -6.64 -1.66
N PRO A 309 7.99 -6.64 -2.35
CA PRO A 309 7.09 -7.78 -2.36
C PRO A 309 7.77 -8.98 -3.04
N GLY A 310 7.52 -10.19 -2.53
CA GLY A 310 8.07 -11.44 -3.09
C GLY A 310 9.36 -11.92 -2.42
N MET A 311 9.82 -11.25 -1.37
CA MET A 311 10.88 -11.80 -0.51
C MET A 311 10.39 -13.05 0.22
N THR A 312 11.15 -14.14 0.09
CA THR A 312 10.87 -15.40 0.77
C THR A 312 11.41 -15.41 2.20
N TRP A 313 12.55 -14.74 2.39
CA TRP A 313 13.25 -14.72 3.66
C TRP A 313 13.86 -13.33 3.90
N VAL A 314 13.74 -12.83 5.11
CA VAL A 314 14.39 -11.58 5.53
C VAL A 314 14.63 -11.60 7.03
N THR A 315 15.79 -11.12 7.43
CA THR A 315 16.16 -10.94 8.83
C THR A 315 16.87 -9.61 9.02
N ALA A 316 16.66 -8.99 10.18
CA ALA A 316 17.35 -7.78 10.58
C ALA A 316 17.81 -7.93 12.03
N TRP A 317 19.05 -7.53 12.32
CA TRP A 317 19.63 -7.62 13.67
C TRP A 317 20.55 -6.44 13.99
N GLY A 318 20.84 -6.27 15.28
CA GLY A 318 21.61 -5.13 15.79
C GLY A 318 23.01 -5.50 16.27
N GLU A 319 23.66 -4.53 16.93
CA GLU A 319 25.07 -4.63 17.36
C GLU A 319 25.32 -5.86 18.24
N ARG A 320 24.44 -6.14 19.21
CA ARG A 320 24.66 -7.18 20.22
C ARG A 320 24.63 -8.57 19.60
N GLU A 321 23.76 -8.79 18.62
CA GLU A 321 23.72 -10.04 17.87
C GLU A 321 24.97 -10.19 16.99
N GLN A 322 25.40 -9.10 16.33
CA GLN A 322 26.60 -9.12 15.48
C GLN A 322 27.89 -9.35 16.30
N GLU A 323 28.05 -8.69 17.44
CA GLU A 323 29.23 -8.86 18.30
C GLU A 323 29.34 -10.28 18.87
N LYS A 324 28.20 -10.95 19.07
CA LYS A 324 28.17 -12.36 19.46
C LYS A 324 28.68 -13.26 18.33
N LEU A 325 28.40 -12.94 17.08
CA LEU A 325 28.92 -13.64 15.90
C LEU A 325 30.42 -13.40 15.71
N ASP A 326 30.83 -12.13 15.78
CA ASP A 326 32.23 -11.74 15.57
C ASP A 326 33.14 -12.21 16.72
N GLY A 327 32.57 -12.52 17.89
CA GLY A 327 33.29 -12.92 19.09
C GLY A 327 34.11 -11.80 19.74
N ALA A 328 33.96 -10.57 19.26
CA ALA A 328 34.68 -9.38 19.70
C ALA A 328 33.81 -8.13 19.61
N LEU A 329 34.02 -7.19 20.56
CA LEU A 329 33.39 -5.88 20.53
C LEU A 329 34.06 -5.01 19.47
N ASN A 330 33.28 -4.48 18.52
CA ASN A 330 33.81 -3.71 17.39
C ASN A 330 33.08 -2.36 17.26
N VAL A 331 33.84 -1.27 17.26
CA VAL A 331 33.32 0.10 17.12
C VAL A 331 32.55 0.29 15.80
N LYS A 332 32.87 -0.49 14.75
CA LYS A 332 32.16 -0.44 13.47
C LYS A 332 30.71 -0.94 13.54
N ASN A 333 30.35 -1.69 14.58
CA ASN A 333 29.01 -2.26 14.74
C ASN A 333 28.06 -1.30 15.47
N ILE A 334 28.58 -0.21 16.05
CA ILE A 334 27.79 0.78 16.79
C ILE A 334 26.79 1.45 15.85
N ASN A 335 25.51 1.47 16.26
CA ASN A 335 24.38 2.00 15.49
C ASN A 335 24.22 1.38 14.09
N ASN A 336 24.82 0.22 13.84
CA ASN A 336 24.69 -0.48 12.57
C ASN A 336 23.57 -1.53 12.67
N ILE A 337 22.65 -1.48 11.71
CA ILE A 337 21.60 -2.49 11.53
C ILE A 337 22.00 -3.34 10.34
N PHE A 338 22.14 -4.63 10.59
CA PHE A 338 22.49 -5.61 9.58
C PHE A 338 21.23 -6.25 9.04
N ILE A 339 21.15 -6.39 7.71
CA ILE A 339 20.02 -7.01 7.02
C ILE A 339 20.54 -8.13 6.13
N SER A 340 19.80 -9.23 6.06
CA SER A 340 19.99 -10.27 5.07
C SER A 340 18.63 -10.75 4.55
N GLY A 341 18.57 -11.20 3.30
CA GLY A 341 17.30 -11.65 2.72
C GLY A 341 17.48 -12.47 1.43
N TRP A 342 16.45 -13.24 1.09
CA TRP A 342 16.39 -14.06 -0.12
C TRP A 342 15.16 -13.70 -0.94
N HIS A 343 15.35 -13.59 -2.26
CA HIS A 343 14.29 -13.34 -3.22
C HIS A 343 14.42 -14.32 -4.41
N PRO A 344 13.38 -15.12 -4.74
CA PRO A 344 13.47 -16.19 -5.74
C PRO A 344 13.93 -15.74 -7.14
N GLN A 345 13.50 -14.54 -7.56
CA GLN A 345 13.70 -14.04 -8.92
C GLN A 345 14.84 -13.03 -9.08
N LYS A 346 15.62 -12.75 -8.02
CA LYS A 346 16.61 -11.66 -8.00
C LYS A 346 17.95 -12.14 -7.49
N THR A 347 19.03 -11.57 -8.03
CA THR A 347 20.37 -11.85 -7.52
C THR A 347 20.61 -11.14 -6.19
N GLN A 348 21.60 -11.58 -5.41
CA GLN A 348 21.92 -10.95 -4.13
C GLN A 348 22.37 -9.48 -4.28
N GLU A 349 23.04 -9.13 -5.38
CA GLU A 349 23.48 -7.76 -5.67
C GLU A 349 22.29 -6.84 -6.01
N GLU A 350 21.34 -7.33 -6.81
CA GLU A 350 20.09 -6.60 -7.07
C GLU A 350 19.26 -6.42 -5.80
N LEU A 351 19.24 -7.43 -4.93
CA LEU A 351 18.54 -7.35 -3.65
C LEU A 351 19.18 -6.33 -2.71
N GLU A 352 20.51 -6.30 -2.62
CA GLU A 352 21.22 -5.27 -1.86
C GLU A 352 20.84 -3.86 -2.33
N ALA A 353 20.83 -3.62 -3.63
CA ALA A 353 20.45 -2.33 -4.19
C ALA A 353 18.99 -1.95 -3.84
N MET A 354 18.05 -2.88 -3.95
CA MET A 354 16.64 -2.64 -3.59
C MET A 354 16.45 -2.40 -2.09
N VAL A 355 17.16 -3.13 -1.23
CA VAL A 355 17.11 -2.94 0.23
C VAL A 355 17.66 -1.57 0.61
N MET A 356 18.78 -1.16 0.02
CA MET A 356 19.39 0.15 0.27
C MET A 356 18.51 1.29 -0.25
N ASP A 357 17.86 1.11 -1.41
CA ASP A 357 16.91 2.07 -1.96
C ASP A 357 15.68 2.22 -1.05
N ALA A 358 15.10 1.11 -0.58
CA ALA A 358 13.99 1.13 0.37
C ALA A 358 14.36 1.89 1.66
N PHE A 359 15.55 1.65 2.23
CA PHE A 359 16.01 2.39 3.41
C PHE A 359 16.40 3.84 3.12
N SER A 360 16.66 4.22 1.86
CA SER A 360 16.87 5.62 1.48
C SER A 360 15.61 6.46 1.67
N THR A 361 14.44 5.86 1.49
CA THR A 361 13.14 6.52 1.68
C THR A 361 12.76 6.73 3.15
N VAL A 362 13.46 6.09 4.09
CA VAL A 362 13.18 6.26 5.53
C VAL A 362 13.54 7.68 5.93
N PRO A 363 12.57 8.50 6.37
CA PRO A 363 12.75 9.94 6.51
C PRO A 363 13.73 10.31 7.63
N ASN A 364 13.92 9.45 8.64
CA ASN A 364 14.84 9.71 9.73
C ASN A 364 15.61 8.45 10.13
N LYS A 365 16.88 8.39 9.74
CA LYS A 365 17.77 7.27 10.09
C LYS A 365 18.28 7.35 11.53
N LEU A 366 18.08 8.45 12.28
CA LEU A 366 18.50 8.61 13.69
C LEU A 366 19.93 8.10 13.98
N ASN A 367 20.92 8.55 13.19
CA ASN A 367 22.32 8.10 13.23
C ASN A 367 22.56 6.60 13.00
N LYS A 368 21.56 5.85 12.53
CA LYS A 368 21.72 4.44 12.16
C LYS A 368 22.37 4.31 10.79
N VAL A 369 23.24 3.32 10.67
CA VAL A 369 23.81 2.87 9.40
C VAL A 369 23.15 1.54 9.06
N PHE A 370 22.83 1.33 7.79
CA PHE A 370 22.31 0.07 7.29
C PHE A 370 23.42 -0.64 6.53
N THR A 371 23.66 -1.90 6.85
CA THR A 371 24.63 -2.74 6.15
C THR A 371 23.92 -3.99 5.66
N TYR A 372 24.06 -4.30 4.38
CA TYR A 372 23.59 -5.57 3.84
C TYR A 372 24.66 -6.63 4.02
N THR A 373 24.27 -7.78 4.57
CA THR A 373 25.13 -8.95 4.73
C THR A 373 24.64 -10.02 3.76
N PRO A 374 25.50 -10.52 2.85
CA PRO A 374 25.10 -11.52 1.89
C PRO A 374 24.65 -12.81 2.60
N VAL A 375 23.65 -13.46 2.02
CA VAL A 375 23.09 -14.69 2.58
C VAL A 375 24.13 -15.81 2.50
N ASN A 376 24.30 -16.53 3.59
CA ASN A 376 25.04 -17.79 3.61
C ASN A 376 24.05 -18.94 3.43
N PRO A 377 23.97 -19.56 2.23
CA PRO A 377 23.06 -20.68 2.00
C PRO A 377 23.58 -21.94 2.69
N LEU A 378 22.77 -22.52 3.57
CA LEU A 378 23.03 -23.79 4.25
C LEU A 378 21.98 -24.82 3.81
N PRO A 379 22.13 -25.42 2.60
CA PRO A 379 21.29 -26.52 2.18
C PRO A 379 21.56 -27.74 3.07
N PHE A 380 20.51 -28.39 3.57
CA PHE A 380 20.61 -29.71 4.18
C PHE A 380 19.89 -30.73 3.30
N ARG A 381 20.31 -31.98 3.42
CA ARG A 381 19.75 -33.11 2.66
C ARG A 381 19.07 -34.08 3.60
N VAL A 382 18.09 -34.79 3.07
CA VAL A 382 17.33 -35.79 3.82
C VAL A 382 17.43 -37.12 3.12
N GLU A 383 17.66 -38.17 3.90
CA GLU A 383 17.51 -39.55 3.49
C GLU A 383 16.24 -40.08 4.16
N LEU A 384 15.17 -40.24 3.37
CA LEU A 384 13.88 -40.76 3.82
C LEU A 384 13.77 -42.21 3.36
N THR A 385 13.66 -43.15 4.30
CA THR A 385 13.26 -44.54 4.03
C THR A 385 11.84 -44.74 4.54
N GLY A 386 10.94 -45.31 3.74
CA GLY A 386 9.55 -45.46 4.15
C GLY A 386 8.78 -46.54 3.42
N VAL A 387 7.78 -47.10 4.11
CA VAL A 387 6.92 -48.16 3.56
C VAL A 387 5.55 -47.60 3.19
N ILE A 388 5.11 -47.85 1.94
CA ILE A 388 3.83 -47.37 1.40
C ILE A 388 2.83 -48.51 1.18
N SER A 389 1.54 -48.15 1.18
CA SER A 389 0.45 -49.07 0.86
C SER A 389 0.50 -49.52 -0.62
N PRO A 390 0.24 -50.79 -0.93
CA PRO A 390 0.15 -51.29 -2.32
C PRO A 390 -0.93 -50.61 -3.19
N SER A 391 -1.84 -49.86 -2.56
CA SER A 391 -2.88 -49.08 -3.23
C SER A 391 -2.34 -47.82 -3.91
N LEU A 392 -1.16 -47.34 -3.51
CA LEU A 392 -0.49 -46.17 -4.06
C LEU A 392 0.71 -46.59 -4.92
N THR A 393 1.07 -45.78 -5.91
CA THR A 393 2.23 -46.06 -6.76
C THR A 393 3.45 -45.27 -6.29
N THR A 394 4.61 -45.91 -6.22
CA THR A 394 5.88 -45.26 -5.79
C THR A 394 6.19 -44.00 -6.60
N ALA A 395 5.96 -44.01 -7.91
CA ALA A 395 6.21 -42.85 -8.77
C ALA A 395 5.33 -41.64 -8.40
N THR A 396 4.05 -41.87 -8.10
CA THR A 396 3.12 -40.78 -7.73
C THR A 396 3.48 -40.23 -6.35
N VAL A 397 3.73 -41.11 -5.38
CA VAL A 397 4.12 -40.71 -4.01
C VAL A 397 5.44 -39.94 -4.03
N LEU A 398 6.44 -40.38 -4.81
CA LEU A 398 7.71 -39.65 -4.95
C LEU A 398 7.51 -38.26 -5.56
N SER A 399 6.67 -38.13 -6.60
CA SER A 399 6.41 -36.82 -7.21
C SER A 399 5.66 -35.87 -6.27
N GLU A 400 4.64 -36.37 -5.56
CA GLU A 400 3.83 -35.58 -4.62
C GLU A 400 4.65 -35.19 -3.39
N LEU A 401 5.45 -36.11 -2.85
CA LEU A 401 6.31 -35.85 -1.70
C LEU A 401 7.40 -34.82 -2.02
N ARG A 402 8.05 -34.94 -3.19
CA ARG A 402 9.04 -33.92 -3.62
C ARG A 402 8.39 -32.56 -3.81
N ALA A 403 7.23 -32.50 -4.45
CA ALA A 403 6.50 -31.24 -4.63
C ALA A 403 6.10 -30.63 -3.28
N ALA A 404 5.57 -31.43 -2.36
CA ALA A 404 5.15 -30.97 -1.02
C ALA A 404 6.36 -30.49 -0.17
N LEU A 405 7.47 -31.21 -0.22
CA LEU A 405 8.70 -30.82 0.49
C LEU A 405 9.32 -29.56 -0.11
N GLU A 406 9.31 -29.40 -1.42
CA GLU A 406 9.79 -28.19 -2.10
C GLU A 406 8.90 -26.99 -1.78
N GLU A 407 7.58 -27.16 -1.83
CA GLU A 407 6.61 -26.10 -1.52
C GLU A 407 6.75 -25.58 -0.09
N ARG A 408 7.08 -26.47 0.87
CA ARG A 408 7.16 -26.11 2.29
C ARG A 408 8.55 -25.77 2.79
N PHE A 409 9.58 -26.48 2.36
CA PHE A 409 10.95 -26.37 2.88
C PHE A 409 12.00 -26.07 1.81
N GLY A 410 11.60 -25.99 0.53
CA GLY A 410 12.46 -25.61 -0.57
C GLY A 410 12.95 -24.17 -0.45
N ARG A 411 13.96 -23.84 -1.25
CA ARG A 411 14.67 -22.55 -1.19
C ARG A 411 13.75 -21.34 -1.36
N ASP A 412 12.71 -21.49 -2.18
CA ASP A 412 11.81 -20.41 -2.56
C ASP A 412 10.44 -20.48 -1.84
N SER A 413 10.32 -21.37 -0.84
CA SER A 413 9.08 -21.59 -0.07
C SER A 413 8.61 -20.35 0.69
N THR A 414 7.37 -19.92 0.50
CA THR A 414 6.75 -18.84 1.30
C THR A 414 6.43 -19.27 2.74
N SER A 415 6.56 -20.56 3.06
CA SER A 415 6.21 -21.12 4.38
C SER A 415 7.19 -20.73 5.49
N PHE A 416 8.33 -20.13 5.14
CA PHE A 416 9.31 -19.59 6.11
C PHE A 416 8.78 -18.39 6.89
N ASP A 417 7.84 -17.65 6.31
CA ASP A 417 7.11 -16.56 6.95
C ASP A 417 5.62 -16.65 6.57
N PRO A 418 4.86 -17.53 7.24
CA PRO A 418 3.48 -17.82 6.86
C PRO A 418 2.53 -16.61 7.06
N ARG A 419 2.98 -15.57 7.76
CA ARG A 419 2.21 -14.34 7.98
C ARG A 419 2.70 -13.17 7.12
N SER A 420 3.81 -13.33 6.40
CA SER A 420 4.47 -12.27 5.63
C SER A 420 4.73 -11.01 6.47
N VAL A 421 5.10 -11.20 7.73
CA VAL A 421 5.38 -10.10 8.69
C VAL A 421 6.87 -9.93 9.00
N GLY A 422 7.72 -10.78 8.41
CA GLY A 422 9.15 -10.80 8.63
C GLY A 422 9.56 -11.57 9.89
N GLU A 423 8.70 -12.46 10.38
CA GLU A 423 9.00 -13.36 11.50
C GLU A 423 9.42 -14.73 10.94
N TYR A 424 10.71 -14.86 10.66
CA TYR A 424 11.25 -16.09 10.10
C TYR A 424 11.21 -17.26 11.09
N ILE A 425 10.65 -18.38 10.65
CA ILE A 425 10.64 -19.64 11.40
C ILE A 425 11.75 -20.55 10.89
N LEU A 426 12.78 -20.71 11.73
CA LEU A 426 13.84 -21.71 11.50
C LEU A 426 13.25 -23.13 11.43
N ILE A 427 13.62 -23.87 10.38
CA ILE A 427 13.27 -25.29 10.25
C ILE A 427 13.85 -26.06 11.44
N LYS A 428 12.98 -26.74 12.19
CA LYS A 428 13.41 -27.71 13.21
C LYS A 428 13.18 -29.11 12.68
N LYS A 429 14.04 -30.06 13.07
CA LYS A 429 13.89 -31.48 12.70
C LYS A 429 12.47 -31.99 12.93
N LYS A 430 11.89 -31.71 14.11
CA LYS A 430 10.52 -32.11 14.45
C LYS A 430 9.44 -31.61 13.48
N ASP A 431 9.63 -30.47 12.83
CA ASP A 431 8.62 -29.86 11.96
C ASP A 431 8.60 -30.57 10.59
N LEU A 432 9.76 -31.08 10.15
CA LEU A 432 9.87 -31.96 8.98
C LEU A 432 9.20 -33.32 9.24
N TRP A 433 9.49 -33.94 10.39
CA TRP A 433 8.86 -35.21 10.80
C TRP A 433 7.34 -35.09 10.84
N ALA A 434 6.82 -34.05 11.51
CA ALA A 434 5.37 -33.82 11.60
C ALA A 434 4.72 -33.55 10.24
N TYR A 435 5.45 -32.94 9.29
CA TYR A 435 4.92 -32.71 7.95
C TYR A 435 4.77 -34.01 7.16
N ILE A 436 5.82 -34.83 7.15
CA ILE A 436 5.82 -36.09 6.41
C ILE A 436 4.75 -37.03 6.98
N GLU A 437 4.57 -37.06 8.30
CA GLU A 437 3.47 -37.77 8.95
C GLU A 437 2.09 -37.25 8.51
N SER A 438 1.92 -35.92 8.38
CA SER A 438 0.65 -35.31 7.97
C SER A 438 0.23 -35.63 6.53
N LEU A 439 1.18 -35.99 5.66
CA LEU A 439 0.88 -36.41 4.28
C LEU A 439 0.19 -37.78 4.22
N GLY A 440 0.30 -38.61 5.28
CA GLY A 440 -0.42 -39.87 5.41
C GLY A 440 -0.01 -40.97 4.42
N TYR A 441 1.13 -40.80 3.73
CA TYR A 441 1.61 -41.75 2.72
C TYR A 441 2.30 -42.98 3.31
N PHE A 442 2.89 -42.87 4.51
CA PHE A 442 3.74 -43.90 5.10
C PHE A 442 3.09 -44.55 6.32
N HIS A 443 3.21 -45.88 6.43
CA HIS A 443 2.87 -46.60 7.66
C HIS A 443 3.98 -46.51 8.71
N ASP A 444 5.24 -46.63 8.26
CA ASP A 444 6.44 -46.42 9.05
C ASP A 444 7.49 -45.74 8.15
N PHE A 445 8.26 -44.81 8.71
CA PHE A 445 9.29 -44.09 7.99
C PHE A 445 10.42 -43.66 8.93
N SER A 446 11.64 -43.58 8.38
CA SER A 446 12.80 -43.06 9.08
C SER A 446 13.44 -41.92 8.28
N LEU A 447 13.91 -40.90 9.00
CA LEU A 447 14.56 -39.71 8.43
C LEU A 447 15.96 -39.57 9.00
N GLU A 448 16.95 -39.65 8.12
CA GLU A 448 18.31 -39.21 8.40
C GLU A 448 18.58 -37.85 7.76
N PHE A 449 19.33 -37.00 8.46
CA PHE A 449 19.65 -35.65 8.01
C PHE A 449 21.15 -35.58 7.70
N ALA A 450 21.49 -35.33 6.44
CA ALA A 450 22.84 -35.07 5.99
C ALA A 450 23.10 -33.56 5.89
N ASP A 451 24.33 -33.14 6.19
CA ASP A 451 24.78 -31.74 6.13
C ASP A 451 23.95 -30.75 6.98
N TRP A 452 23.35 -31.23 8.08
CA TRP A 452 22.60 -30.37 8.99
C TRP A 452 23.54 -29.54 9.88
N HIS A 453 23.57 -28.23 9.67
CA HIS A 453 24.32 -27.28 10.48
C HIS A 453 23.44 -26.55 11.50
N GLU A 454 23.98 -26.25 12.68
CA GLU A 454 23.33 -25.32 13.62
C GLU A 454 23.42 -23.90 13.04
N SER A 455 22.29 -23.39 12.55
CA SER A 455 22.20 -22.03 12.02
C SER A 455 22.29 -20.98 13.13
N ASN A 456 22.99 -19.90 12.83
CA ASN A 456 23.02 -18.73 13.71
C ASN A 456 21.69 -17.96 13.72
N GLY A 457 20.75 -18.26 12.81
CA GLY A 457 19.44 -17.63 12.70
C GLY A 457 19.46 -16.19 12.20
N LEU A 458 20.61 -15.69 11.77
CA LEU A 458 20.84 -14.31 11.35
C LEU A 458 21.00 -14.22 9.83
N PHE A 459 22.19 -14.51 9.30
CA PHE A 459 22.47 -14.51 7.85
C PHE A 459 22.47 -15.92 7.22
N ASP A 460 22.36 -16.96 8.06
CA ASP A 460 22.39 -18.37 7.65
C ASP A 460 21.00 -18.84 7.19
N PHE A 461 20.84 -19.02 5.88
CA PHE A 461 19.58 -19.46 5.29
C PHE A 461 19.55 -20.98 5.13
N VAL A 462 18.82 -21.63 6.03
CA VAL A 462 18.65 -23.10 6.06
C VAL A 462 17.43 -23.49 5.23
N TYR A 463 17.65 -24.31 4.20
CA TYR A 463 16.59 -24.84 3.35
C TYR A 463 16.87 -26.30 2.98
N LEU A 464 15.83 -27.03 2.60
CA LEU A 464 15.94 -28.41 2.15
C LEU A 464 16.31 -28.42 0.67
N ASP A 465 17.38 -29.13 0.32
CA ASP A 465 17.74 -29.44 -1.06
C ASP A 465 17.03 -30.74 -1.49
N VAL A 466 15.83 -30.61 -2.05
CA VAL A 466 14.99 -31.75 -2.45
C VAL A 466 15.58 -32.49 -3.65
N GLU A 467 16.27 -31.79 -4.56
CA GLU A 467 16.86 -32.40 -5.76
C GLU A 467 17.96 -33.42 -5.42
N ASN A 468 18.78 -33.09 -4.43
CA ASN A 468 19.89 -33.95 -3.98
C ASN A 468 19.53 -34.82 -2.76
N SER A 469 18.28 -34.82 -2.30
CA SER A 469 17.80 -35.69 -1.23
C SER A 469 17.45 -37.09 -1.74
N ILE A 470 17.70 -38.10 -0.90
CA ILE A 470 17.50 -39.52 -1.25
C ILE A 470 16.16 -39.96 -0.65
N PHE A 471 15.28 -40.48 -1.51
CA PHE A 471 13.97 -40.99 -1.12
C PHE A 471 13.90 -42.46 -1.53
N ASP A 472 14.00 -43.34 -0.54
CA ASP A 472 13.93 -44.79 -0.72
C ASP A 472 12.57 -45.27 -0.21
N ILE A 473 11.70 -45.67 -1.14
CA ILE A 473 10.30 -45.99 -0.84
C ILE A 473 9.99 -47.39 -1.33
N ASP A 474 9.62 -48.26 -0.39
CA ASP A 474 9.29 -49.66 -0.64
C ASP A 474 7.82 -49.97 -0.36
N TYR A 475 7.32 -51.05 -0.96
CA TYR A 475 5.98 -51.55 -0.71
C TYR A 475 5.92 -52.39 0.57
N GLU A 476 4.77 -52.35 1.25
CA GLU A 476 4.47 -53.25 2.35
C GLU A 476 4.60 -54.72 1.90
N GLY A 477 5.61 -55.43 2.45
CA GLY A 477 5.87 -56.85 2.16
C GLY A 477 6.89 -57.14 1.06
N ALA A 478 7.74 -56.18 0.66
CA ALA A 478 8.80 -56.41 -0.33
C ALA A 478 9.91 -57.39 0.14
N ASP A 479 10.03 -57.63 1.44
CA ASP A 479 10.79 -58.74 2.03
C ASP A 479 9.85 -59.87 2.51
N ALA A 480 9.27 -60.60 1.57
CA ALA A 480 8.66 -61.93 1.79
C ALA A 480 8.73 -62.81 0.54
#